data_AF-A0A836P104-F1
#
_entry.id   AF-A0A836P104-F1
#
_cell.length_a   1.000
_cell.length_b   1.000
_cell.length_c   1.000
_cell.angle_alpha   90.00
_cell.angle_beta   90.00
_cell.angle_gamma   90.00
#
_symmetry.space_group_name_H-M   'P 1'
#
loop_
_entity.id
_entity.type
_entity.pdbx_description
1 polymer ?
#
loop_
_entity_poly.entity_id
_entity_poly.type
_entity_poly.pdbx_seq_one_letter_code
_entity_poly.pdbx_strand_id
1 'polypeptide(L)'
;LASLYAELDYIHPFRDGNSRTLREFTRELAEASGFHLQWEYFGQNKGGRDALYVARDRSVNELALPNIKAEVMRRNVVFSMDQLEGNKDLAGLLKDAAHHLVRPARADAFQRLPEAEAVLAFPELKEAYATLRRADFYSATKVANAPQLREQFVAGVRATIQEKLNAGETQGLGPAKPAEKSKSVKTKQPSRSTPDRER
;
A
#
# COMPACT_ATOMS: atom_id res chain seq x y z
N LEU A 1 -5.78 -3.52 12.32
CA LEU A 1 -6.99 -4.03 11.63
C LEU A 1 -7.11 -5.55 11.71
N ALA A 2 -6.12 -6.31 11.21
CA ALA A 2 -6.18 -7.79 11.19
C ALA A 2 -6.46 -8.43 12.56
N SER A 3 -5.73 -8.03 13.61
CA SER A 3 -5.94 -8.55 14.97
C SER A 3 -7.37 -8.30 15.47
N LEU A 4 -7.86 -7.05 15.34
CA LEU A 4 -9.23 -6.70 15.71
C LEU A 4 -10.27 -7.52 14.93
N TYR A 5 -10.07 -7.73 13.63
CA TYR A 5 -10.99 -8.56 12.84
C TYR A 5 -11.00 -10.01 13.35
N ALA A 6 -9.83 -10.61 13.59
CA ALA A 6 -9.72 -11.98 14.07
C ALA A 6 -10.34 -12.16 15.48
N GLU A 7 -10.13 -11.20 16.38
CA GLU A 7 -10.71 -11.20 17.72
C GLU A 7 -12.25 -11.12 17.68
N LEU A 8 -12.80 -10.24 16.85
CA LEU A 8 -14.25 -10.13 16.69
C LEU A 8 -14.86 -11.37 16.02
N ASP A 9 -14.16 -11.98 15.06
CA ASP A 9 -14.62 -13.21 14.42
C ASP A 9 -14.55 -14.43 15.35
N TYR A 10 -13.56 -14.46 16.25
CA TYR A 10 -13.48 -15.45 17.31
C TYR A 10 -14.65 -15.37 18.29
N ILE A 11 -15.13 -14.16 18.64
CA ILE A 11 -16.32 -13.98 19.49
C ILE A 11 -17.57 -14.54 18.82
N HIS A 12 -17.67 -14.42 17.49
CA HIS A 12 -18.76 -14.93 16.66
C HIS A 12 -20.18 -14.63 17.23
N PRO A 13 -20.52 -13.36 17.49
CA PRO A 13 -21.66 -12.98 18.34
C PRO A 13 -23.05 -13.25 17.73
N PHE A 14 -23.15 -13.41 16.41
CA PHE A 14 -24.43 -13.62 15.73
C PHE A 14 -24.61 -15.08 15.27
N ARG A 15 -25.86 -15.54 15.14
CA ARG A 15 -26.18 -16.87 14.61
C ARG A 15 -25.80 -17.03 13.13
N ASP A 16 -25.95 -15.95 12.36
CA ASP A 16 -25.53 -15.83 10.96
C ASP A 16 -25.13 -14.37 10.70
N GLY A 17 -24.36 -14.13 9.65
CA GLY A 17 -24.03 -12.80 9.18
C GLY A 17 -22.75 -12.20 9.74
N ASN A 18 -22.05 -12.88 10.66
CA ASN A 18 -20.81 -12.37 11.29
C ASN A 18 -19.84 -11.79 10.26
N SER A 19 -19.51 -12.55 9.21
CA SER A 19 -18.54 -12.08 8.21
C SER A 19 -19.01 -10.87 7.41
N ARG A 20 -20.32 -10.72 7.17
CA ARG A 20 -20.87 -9.52 6.50
C ARG A 20 -20.76 -8.31 7.43
N THR A 21 -21.19 -8.48 8.68
CA THR A 21 -21.13 -7.43 9.70
C THR A 21 -19.70 -6.98 9.98
N LEU A 22 -18.74 -7.90 10.11
CA LEU A 22 -17.34 -7.56 10.38
C LEU A 22 -16.69 -6.80 9.22
N ARG A 23 -17.00 -7.17 7.98
CA ARG A 23 -16.50 -6.45 6.80
C ARG A 23 -17.05 -5.03 6.72
N GLU A 24 -18.34 -4.84 6.96
CA GLU A 24 -18.93 -3.50 6.98
C GLU A 24 -18.41 -2.67 8.15
N PHE A 25 -18.36 -3.23 9.36
CA PHE A 25 -17.80 -2.55 10.53
C PHE A 25 -16.36 -2.09 10.29
N THR A 26 -15.52 -2.97 9.72
CA THR A 26 -14.13 -2.60 9.42
C THR A 26 -14.00 -1.63 8.25
N ARG A 27 -14.93 -1.64 7.29
CA ARG A 27 -15.00 -0.63 6.21
C ARG A 27 -15.30 0.74 6.80
N GLU A 28 -16.34 0.84 7.62
CA GLU A 28 -16.72 2.11 8.28
C GLU A 28 -15.62 2.61 9.22
N LEU A 29 -14.96 1.71 9.97
CA LEU A 29 -13.81 2.05 10.80
C LEU A 29 -12.66 2.63 9.97
N ALA A 30 -12.37 2.04 8.81
CA ALA A 30 -11.34 2.55 7.90
C ALA A 30 -11.72 3.92 7.34
N GLU A 31 -12.98 4.10 6.92
CA GLU A 31 -13.50 5.37 6.39
C GLU A 31 -13.43 6.48 7.42
N ALA A 32 -13.88 6.21 8.65
CA ALA A 32 -13.76 7.14 9.78
C ALA A 32 -12.30 7.49 10.11
N SER A 33 -11.37 6.62 9.74
CA SER A 33 -9.92 6.82 9.89
C SER A 33 -9.24 7.47 8.66
N GLY A 34 -10.00 7.86 7.64
CA GLY A 34 -9.47 8.49 6.41
C GLY A 34 -8.90 7.51 5.37
N PHE A 35 -9.28 6.24 5.44
CA PHE A 35 -8.88 5.19 4.51
C PHE A 35 -10.09 4.59 3.81
N HIS A 36 -9.90 4.07 2.60
CA HIS A 36 -10.86 3.19 1.93
C HIS A 36 -10.38 1.76 2.10
N LEU A 37 -11.29 0.90 2.55
CA LEU A 37 -11.09 -0.54 2.68
C LEU A 37 -11.97 -1.28 1.67
N GLN A 38 -11.39 -2.04 0.74
CA GLN A 38 -12.08 -2.69 -0.37
C GLN A 38 -12.09 -4.22 -0.23
N TRP A 39 -13.00 -4.74 0.58
CA TRP A 39 -13.11 -6.19 0.80
C TRP A 39 -13.50 -6.97 -0.46
N GLU A 40 -14.15 -6.30 -1.41
CA GLU A 40 -14.57 -6.85 -2.71
C GLU A 40 -13.39 -7.39 -3.50
N TYR A 41 -12.17 -6.89 -3.25
CA TYR A 41 -10.93 -7.41 -3.83
C TYR A 41 -10.82 -8.93 -3.70
N PHE A 42 -11.07 -9.47 -2.50
CA PHE A 42 -11.03 -10.92 -2.29
C PHE A 42 -12.23 -11.64 -2.94
N GLY A 43 -13.35 -10.92 -3.15
CA GLY A 43 -14.56 -11.44 -3.79
C GLY A 43 -14.47 -11.64 -5.30
N GLN A 44 -13.46 -11.06 -5.97
CA GLN A 44 -13.37 -11.01 -7.43
C GLN A 44 -13.22 -12.38 -8.09
N ASN A 45 -12.62 -13.35 -7.39
CA ASN A 45 -12.46 -14.71 -7.90
C ASN A 45 -12.49 -15.74 -6.77
N LYS A 46 -12.63 -17.03 -7.14
CA LYS A 46 -12.71 -18.13 -6.16
C LYS A 46 -11.46 -18.19 -5.27
N GLY A 47 -10.26 -18.05 -5.84
CA GLY A 47 -9.00 -18.14 -5.10
C GLY A 47 -8.86 -17.06 -4.02
N GLY A 48 -9.23 -15.81 -4.32
CA GLY A 48 -9.21 -14.72 -3.35
C GLY A 48 -10.17 -14.95 -2.18
N ARG A 49 -11.38 -15.47 -2.47
CA ARG A 49 -12.37 -15.80 -1.44
C ARG A 49 -11.86 -16.93 -0.55
N ASP A 50 -11.34 -17.99 -1.15
CA ASP A 50 -10.81 -19.14 -0.43
C ASP A 50 -9.63 -18.73 0.44
N ALA A 51 -8.72 -17.90 -0.08
CA ALA A 51 -7.58 -17.36 0.67
C ALA A 51 -8.03 -16.55 1.90
N LEU A 52 -9.06 -15.71 1.77
CA LEU A 52 -9.60 -14.95 2.90
C LEU A 52 -10.22 -15.87 3.96
N TYR A 53 -10.97 -16.89 3.55
CA TYR A 53 -11.55 -17.85 4.51
C TYR A 53 -10.49 -18.65 5.24
N VAL A 54 -9.51 -19.19 4.52
CA VAL A 54 -8.38 -19.94 5.09
C VAL A 54 -7.59 -19.08 6.07
N ALA A 55 -7.23 -17.85 5.69
CA ALA A 55 -6.46 -16.95 6.53
C ALA A 55 -7.19 -16.56 7.82
N ARG A 56 -8.51 -16.37 7.71
CA ARG A 56 -9.37 -16.08 8.85
C ARG A 56 -9.50 -17.27 9.78
N ASP A 57 -9.82 -18.45 9.25
CA ASP A 57 -9.97 -19.68 10.04
C ASP A 57 -8.66 -20.03 10.76
N ARG A 58 -7.52 -19.83 10.09
CA ARG A 58 -6.19 -19.95 10.70
C ARG A 58 -6.03 -19.01 11.90
N SER A 59 -6.27 -17.71 11.73
CA SER A 59 -6.12 -16.74 12.83
C SER A 59 -7.11 -16.97 13.97
N VAL A 60 -8.35 -17.39 13.67
CA VAL A 60 -9.35 -17.73 14.71
C VAL A 60 -8.93 -18.98 15.49
N ASN A 61 -8.43 -20.01 14.80
CA ASN A 61 -7.95 -21.22 15.45
C ASN A 61 -6.71 -20.96 16.32
N GLU A 62 -5.78 -20.10 15.87
CA GLU A 62 -4.64 -19.64 16.67
C GLU A 62 -5.09 -18.95 17.97
N LEU A 63 -6.13 -18.11 17.91
CA LEU A 63 -6.72 -17.48 19.10
C LEU A 63 -7.48 -18.47 19.99
N ALA A 64 -8.16 -19.45 19.39
CA ALA A 64 -8.97 -20.42 20.12
C ALA A 64 -8.13 -21.46 20.85
N LEU A 65 -7.03 -21.94 20.24
CA LEU A 65 -6.23 -23.07 20.71
C LEU A 65 -5.84 -23.02 22.21
N PRO A 66 -5.30 -21.91 22.75
CA PRO A 66 -4.94 -21.83 24.17
C PRO A 66 -6.16 -21.85 25.11
N ASN A 67 -7.35 -21.53 24.60
CA ASN A 67 -8.59 -21.41 25.38
C ASN A 67 -9.43 -22.70 25.38
N ILE A 68 -9.09 -23.68 24.54
CA ILE A 68 -9.84 -24.95 24.46
C ILE A 68 -9.49 -25.86 25.63
N LYS A 69 -10.49 -26.17 26.46
CA LYS A 69 -10.34 -27.07 27.61
C LYS A 69 -10.45 -28.55 27.26
N ALA A 70 -11.31 -28.89 26.30
CA ALA A 70 -11.57 -30.29 25.93
C ALA A 70 -10.47 -30.84 25.01
N GLU A 71 -9.77 -31.88 25.45
CA GLU A 71 -8.67 -32.53 24.71
C GLU A 71 -9.04 -32.92 23.27
N VAL A 72 -10.22 -33.53 23.09
CA VAL A 72 -10.70 -33.97 21.77
C VAL A 72 -10.87 -32.79 20.82
N MET A 73 -11.46 -31.69 21.31
CA MET A 73 -11.63 -30.48 20.50
C MET A 73 -10.29 -29.85 20.17
N ARG A 74 -9.37 -29.78 21.15
CA ARG A 74 -8.03 -29.23 20.93
C ARG A 74 -7.30 -30.01 19.84
N ARG A 75 -7.34 -31.35 19.90
CA ARG A 75 -6.73 -32.21 18.89
C ARG A 75 -7.33 -31.99 17.50
N ASN A 76 -8.66 -31.83 17.41
CA ASN A 76 -9.30 -31.54 16.12
C ASN A 76 -8.83 -30.20 15.55
N VAL A 77 -8.73 -29.16 16.38
CA VAL A 77 -8.23 -27.85 15.95
C VAL A 77 -6.77 -27.92 15.52
N VAL A 78 -5.92 -28.67 16.23
CA VAL A 78 -4.52 -28.90 15.82
C VAL A 78 -4.46 -29.56 14.44
N PHE A 79 -5.23 -30.62 14.21
CA PHE A 79 -5.28 -31.26 12.88
C PHE A 79 -5.80 -30.33 11.79
N SER A 80 -6.80 -29.49 12.08
CA SER A 80 -7.24 -28.46 11.13
C SER A 80 -6.13 -27.44 10.87
N MET A 81 -5.38 -27.03 11.89
CA MET A 81 -4.24 -26.11 11.74
C MET A 81 -3.13 -26.70 10.86
N ASP A 82 -2.84 -27.99 10.99
CA ASP A 82 -1.87 -28.68 10.13
C ASP A 82 -2.30 -28.65 8.65
N GLN A 83 -3.61 -28.79 8.37
CA GLN A 83 -4.15 -28.67 7.00
C GLN A 83 -4.06 -27.25 6.44
N LEU A 84 -4.04 -26.23 7.31
CA LEU A 84 -3.90 -24.83 6.93
C LEU A 84 -2.41 -24.39 6.90
N GLU A 85 -1.48 -25.28 7.22
CA GLU A 85 -0.05 -25.00 7.19
C GLU A 85 0.40 -24.54 5.79
N GLY A 86 1.35 -23.61 5.74
CA GLY A 86 1.79 -22.97 4.49
C GLY A 86 0.87 -21.87 3.95
N ASN A 87 -0.38 -21.75 4.42
CA ASN A 87 -1.23 -20.62 4.10
C ASN A 87 -0.94 -19.42 5.00
N LYS A 88 -1.18 -18.21 4.47
CA LYS A 88 -1.04 -16.96 5.22
C LYS A 88 -2.12 -16.88 6.30
N ASP A 89 -1.75 -16.31 7.44
CA ASP A 89 -2.71 -15.83 8.44
C ASP A 89 -3.41 -14.56 7.93
N LEU A 90 -4.42 -14.09 8.67
CA LEU A 90 -5.17 -12.91 8.27
C LEU A 90 -4.24 -11.68 8.15
N ALA A 91 -3.32 -11.49 9.10
CA ALA A 91 -2.39 -10.36 9.07
C ALA A 91 -1.47 -10.38 7.85
N GLY A 92 -0.88 -11.53 7.52
CA GLY A 92 -0.06 -11.72 6.34
C GLY A 92 -0.85 -11.53 5.04
N LEU A 93 -2.07 -12.06 4.97
CA LEU A 93 -2.93 -11.88 3.80
C LEU A 93 -3.28 -10.41 3.58
N LEU A 94 -3.71 -9.69 4.63
CA LEU A 94 -4.06 -8.27 4.50
C LEU A 94 -2.83 -7.40 4.16
N LYS A 95 -1.65 -7.76 4.68
CA LYS A 95 -0.39 -7.06 4.35
C LYS A 95 -0.03 -7.21 2.88
N ASP A 96 -0.15 -8.40 2.33
CA ASP A 96 0.18 -8.65 0.92
C ASP A 96 -0.85 -8.03 -0.03
N ALA A 97 -2.11 -7.95 0.41
CA ALA A 97 -3.15 -7.26 -0.30
C ALA A 97 -3.17 -5.74 -0.04
N ALA A 98 -2.30 -5.21 0.83
CA ALA A 98 -2.47 -3.88 1.43
C ALA A 98 -2.67 -2.77 0.39
N HIS A 99 -1.87 -2.75 -0.68
CA HIS A 99 -1.96 -1.73 -1.74
C HIS A 99 -3.29 -1.75 -2.51
N HIS A 100 -3.97 -2.89 -2.56
CA HIS A 100 -5.28 -3.06 -3.20
C HIS A 100 -6.43 -2.95 -2.22
N LEU A 101 -6.21 -3.38 -0.98
CA LEU A 101 -7.22 -3.50 0.06
C LEU A 101 -7.42 -2.20 0.82
N VAL A 102 -6.35 -1.52 1.23
CA VAL A 102 -6.40 -0.31 2.06
C VAL A 102 -5.67 0.82 1.37
N ARG A 103 -6.39 1.90 1.06
CA ARG A 103 -5.80 3.09 0.44
C ARG A 103 -6.18 4.36 1.20
N PRO A 104 -5.26 5.32 1.39
CA PRO A 104 -5.64 6.63 1.91
C PRO A 104 -6.72 7.27 1.04
N ALA A 105 -7.77 7.84 1.64
CA ALA A 105 -8.89 8.43 0.90
C ALA A 105 -8.45 9.54 -0.05
N ARG A 106 -7.48 10.36 0.36
CA ARG A 106 -6.83 11.37 -0.49
C ARG A 106 -6.21 10.78 -1.77
N ALA A 107 -5.64 9.58 -1.68
CA ALA A 107 -4.99 8.93 -2.81
C ALA A 107 -6.04 8.45 -3.82
N ASP A 108 -7.19 7.98 -3.34
CA ASP A 108 -8.32 7.60 -4.20
C ASP A 108 -8.98 8.84 -4.84
N ALA A 109 -9.17 9.90 -4.05
CA ALA A 109 -9.71 11.18 -4.52
C ALA A 109 -8.84 11.79 -5.63
N PHE A 110 -7.52 11.81 -5.47
CA PHE A 110 -6.60 12.29 -6.50
C PHE A 110 -6.69 11.50 -7.83
N GLN A 111 -6.99 10.20 -7.73
CA GLN A 111 -7.10 9.31 -8.88
C GLN A 111 -8.43 9.45 -9.61
N ARG A 112 -9.54 9.57 -8.86
CA ARG A 112 -10.90 9.39 -9.38
C ARG A 112 -11.70 10.67 -9.49
N LEU A 113 -11.46 11.66 -8.63
CA LEU A 113 -12.26 12.87 -8.60
C LEU A 113 -11.68 13.98 -9.48
N PRO A 114 -12.54 14.88 -10.00
CA PRO A 114 -12.09 16.14 -10.57
C PRO A 114 -11.28 16.95 -9.54
N GLU A 115 -10.30 17.74 -10.02
CA GLU A 115 -9.39 18.49 -9.15
C GLU A 115 -10.13 19.35 -8.10
N ALA A 116 -11.17 20.08 -8.52
CA ALA A 116 -11.91 20.97 -7.62
C ALA A 116 -12.55 20.21 -6.45
N GLU A 117 -13.15 19.04 -6.73
CA GLU A 117 -13.78 18.18 -5.72
C GLU A 117 -12.74 17.49 -4.83
N ALA A 118 -11.67 16.98 -5.44
CA ALA A 118 -10.56 16.36 -4.71
C ALA A 118 -9.92 17.34 -3.71
N VAL A 119 -9.69 18.58 -4.14
CA VAL A 119 -9.11 19.64 -3.29
C VAL A 119 -10.10 20.14 -2.24
N LEU A 120 -11.40 20.16 -2.54
CA LEU A 120 -12.42 20.51 -1.56
C LEU A 120 -12.46 19.47 -0.43
N ALA A 121 -12.41 18.19 -0.77
CA ALA A 121 -12.39 17.09 0.19
C ALA A 121 -11.05 16.96 0.94
N PHE A 122 -9.93 17.18 0.23
CA PHE A 122 -8.57 17.03 0.74
C PHE A 122 -7.71 18.24 0.34
N PRO A 123 -7.72 19.33 1.12
CA PRO A 123 -7.02 20.58 0.79
C PRO A 123 -5.52 20.43 0.54
N GLU A 124 -4.87 19.43 1.12
CA GLU A 124 -3.46 19.10 0.90
C GLU A 124 -3.16 18.69 -0.56
N LEU A 125 -4.14 18.20 -1.31
CA LEU A 125 -3.97 17.84 -2.72
C LEU A 125 -3.65 19.04 -3.63
N LYS A 126 -3.82 20.28 -3.14
CA LYS A 126 -3.42 21.49 -3.89
C LYS A 126 -1.98 21.43 -4.39
N GLU A 127 -1.04 20.93 -3.57
CA GLU A 127 0.37 20.80 -3.94
C GLU A 127 0.57 19.76 -5.05
N ALA A 128 -0.16 18.64 -4.98
CA ALA A 128 -0.14 17.58 -5.97
C ALA A 128 -0.57 18.11 -7.36
N TYR A 129 -1.70 18.79 -7.43
CA TYR A 129 -2.20 19.36 -8.68
C TYR A 129 -1.35 20.54 -9.19
N ALA A 130 -0.80 21.37 -8.30
CA ALA A 130 0.16 22.40 -8.68
C ALA A 130 1.43 21.80 -9.31
N THR A 131 1.88 20.65 -8.81
CA THR A 131 3.00 19.90 -9.39
C THR A 131 2.66 19.36 -10.78
N LEU A 132 1.47 18.80 -10.98
CA LEU A 132 1.01 18.37 -12.30
C LEU A 132 0.96 19.53 -13.31
N ARG A 133 0.44 20.70 -12.91
CA ARG A 133 0.43 21.88 -13.78
C ARG A 133 1.83 22.34 -14.18
N ARG A 134 2.78 22.33 -13.23
CA ARG A 134 4.19 22.66 -13.53
C ARG A 134 4.81 21.66 -14.51
N ALA A 135 4.52 20.37 -14.33
CA ALA A 135 4.98 19.33 -15.24
C ALA A 135 4.40 19.51 -16.66
N ASP A 136 3.11 19.81 -16.76
CA ASP A 136 2.45 20.08 -18.03
C ASP A 136 3.05 21.30 -18.74
N PHE A 137 3.22 22.42 -18.02
CA PHE A 137 3.87 23.62 -18.57
C PHE A 137 5.32 23.35 -19.01
N TYR A 138 6.10 22.62 -18.20
CA TYR A 138 7.47 22.25 -18.55
C TYR A 138 7.53 21.38 -19.82
N SER A 139 6.66 20.39 -19.91
CA SER A 139 6.60 19.51 -21.09
C SER A 139 6.14 20.27 -22.35
N ALA A 140 5.21 21.21 -22.23
CA ALA A 140 4.79 22.08 -23.33
C ALA A 140 5.94 22.95 -23.87
N THR A 141 6.83 23.44 -22.99
CA THR A 141 7.95 24.31 -23.38
C THR A 141 9.16 23.54 -23.91
N LYS A 142 9.43 22.33 -23.41
CA LYS A 142 10.62 21.54 -23.77
C LYS A 142 10.38 20.46 -24.82
N VAL A 143 9.13 20.02 -24.98
CA VAL A 143 8.73 18.89 -25.84
C VAL A 143 7.60 19.33 -26.78
N ALA A 144 7.67 20.57 -27.27
CA ALA A 144 6.60 21.23 -28.02
C ALA A 144 6.13 20.47 -29.27
N ASN A 145 7.02 19.70 -29.92
CA ASN A 145 6.75 19.04 -31.20
C ASN A 145 6.36 17.56 -31.08
N ALA A 146 6.13 17.03 -29.88
CA ALA A 146 5.78 15.62 -29.68
C ALA A 146 4.67 15.47 -28.61
N PRO A 147 3.39 15.58 -28.99
CA PRO A 147 2.26 15.55 -28.06
C PRO A 147 2.20 14.24 -27.26
N GLN A 148 2.57 13.10 -27.87
CA GLN A 148 2.60 11.82 -27.18
C GLN A 148 3.65 11.79 -26.05
N LEU A 149 4.82 12.40 -26.27
CA LEU A 149 5.87 12.48 -25.24
C LEU A 149 5.47 13.43 -24.10
N ARG A 150 4.71 14.48 -24.39
CA ARG A 150 4.13 15.38 -23.39
C ARG A 150 3.17 14.62 -22.48
N GLU A 151 2.21 13.89 -23.06
CA GLU A 151 1.24 13.11 -22.31
C GLU A 151 1.91 12.04 -21.43
N GLN A 152 2.88 11.31 -21.99
CA GLN A 152 3.64 10.31 -21.24
C GLN A 152 4.41 10.92 -20.06
N PHE A 153 5.01 12.11 -20.25
CA PHE A 153 5.72 12.80 -19.17
C PHE A 153 4.79 13.19 -18.03
N VAL A 154 3.65 13.83 -18.34
CA VAL A 154 2.66 14.24 -17.34
C VAL A 154 2.05 13.02 -16.64
N ALA A 155 1.78 11.94 -17.39
CA ALA A 155 1.31 10.68 -16.83
C ALA A 155 2.34 10.06 -15.87
N GLY A 156 3.63 10.10 -16.20
CA GLY A 156 4.71 9.65 -15.32
C GLY A 156 4.76 10.43 -14.00
N VAL A 157 4.66 11.76 -14.06
CA VAL A 157 4.60 12.59 -12.84
C VAL A 157 3.36 12.28 -12.00
N ARG A 158 2.19 12.09 -12.64
CA ARG A 158 0.96 11.67 -11.96
C ARG A 158 1.13 10.34 -11.24
N ALA A 159 1.77 9.35 -11.88
CA ALA A 159 2.03 8.06 -11.29
C ALA A 159 2.93 8.17 -10.05
N THR A 160 4.01 8.96 -10.11
CA THR A 160 4.88 9.21 -8.94
C THR A 160 4.13 9.88 -7.79
N ILE A 161 3.29 10.88 -8.07
CA ILE A 161 2.45 11.51 -7.04
C ILE A 161 1.50 10.47 -6.43
N GLN A 162 0.87 9.64 -7.26
CA GLN A 162 -0.06 8.61 -6.82
C GLN A 162 0.59 7.58 -5.90
N GLU A 163 1.82 7.14 -6.22
CA GLU A 163 2.60 6.21 -5.39
C GLU A 163 2.88 6.81 -4.00
N LYS A 164 3.33 8.06 -3.95
CA LYS A 164 3.57 8.78 -2.68
C LYS A 164 2.30 8.93 -1.86
N LEU A 165 1.19 9.32 -2.50
CA LEU A 165 -0.10 9.42 -1.83
C LEU A 165 -0.59 8.06 -1.30
N ASN A 166 -0.38 6.98 -2.06
CA ASN A 166 -0.71 5.60 -1.61
C ASN A 166 0.16 5.18 -0.41
N ALA A 167 1.41 5.61 -0.35
CA ALA A 167 2.29 5.41 0.81
C ALA A 167 1.92 6.30 2.03
N GLY A 168 0.97 7.21 1.85
CA GLY A 168 0.48 8.12 2.89
C GLY A 168 1.20 9.45 2.97
N GLU A 169 2.17 9.72 2.08
CA GLU A 169 2.87 11.01 2.02
C GLU A 169 1.91 12.13 1.57
N THR A 170 2.08 13.33 2.11
CA THR A 170 1.25 14.52 1.79
C THR A 170 2.08 15.73 1.37
N GLN A 171 3.41 15.63 1.43
CA GLN A 171 4.33 16.72 1.13
C GLN A 171 5.42 16.23 0.18
N GLY A 172 6.04 17.16 -0.56
CA GLY A 172 7.15 16.80 -1.44
C GLY A 172 6.72 15.87 -2.56
N LEU A 173 5.48 16.04 -3.05
CA LEU A 173 4.85 15.17 -4.04
C LEU A 173 5.46 15.32 -5.45
N GLY A 174 6.36 16.29 -5.64
CA GLY A 174 7.14 16.45 -6.86
C GLY A 174 8.08 15.27 -7.16
N PRO A 175 8.49 15.10 -8.43
CA PRO A 175 9.64 14.28 -8.75
C PRO A 175 10.84 14.80 -7.94
N ALA A 176 11.65 13.89 -7.39
CA ALA A 176 12.91 14.27 -6.78
C ALA A 176 13.68 15.11 -7.81
N LYS A 177 14.25 16.25 -7.39
CA LYS A 177 15.17 17.00 -8.25
C LYS A 177 16.15 15.98 -8.81
N PRO A 178 16.39 15.92 -10.14
CA PRO A 178 17.46 15.09 -10.65
C PRO A 178 18.68 15.49 -9.85
N ALA A 179 19.32 14.51 -9.19
CA ALA A 179 20.59 14.75 -8.52
C ALA A 179 21.44 15.51 -9.53
N GLU A 180 21.76 16.77 -9.24
CA GLU A 180 22.75 17.48 -10.01
C GLU A 180 23.95 16.54 -10.01
N LYS A 181 24.29 16.01 -11.20
CA LYS A 181 25.50 15.22 -11.37
C LYS A 181 26.60 16.15 -10.90
N SER A 182 27.03 15.94 -9.66
CA SER A 182 28.15 16.62 -9.05
C SER A 182 29.28 16.41 -10.04
N LYS A 183 29.68 17.52 -10.69
CA LYS A 183 30.83 17.53 -11.59
C LYS A 183 31.97 16.91 -10.80
N SER A 184 32.36 15.70 -11.20
CA SER A 184 33.52 15.02 -10.67
C SER A 184 34.72 15.92 -10.95
N VAL A 185 35.16 16.62 -9.92
CA VAL A 185 36.43 17.33 -9.91
C VAL A 185 37.48 16.24 -10.09
N LYS A 186 38.06 16.17 -11.30
CA LYS A 186 39.27 15.41 -11.57
C LYS A 186 40.40 16.04 -10.77
N THR A 187 40.59 15.57 -9.54
CA THR A 187 41.79 15.86 -8.76
C THR A 187 42.93 15.06 -9.40
N LYS A 188 43.81 15.77 -10.14
CA LYS A 188 45.09 15.24 -10.61
C LYS A 188 45.86 14.70 -9.40
N GLN A 189 46.12 13.39 -9.37
CA GLN A 189 47.15 12.81 -8.50
C GLN A 189 48.53 13.32 -8.94
N PRO A 190 49.39 13.79 -8.02
CA PRO A 190 50.78 14.03 -8.32
C PRO A 190 51.54 12.70 -8.39
N SER A 191 52.34 12.54 -9.44
CA SER A 191 53.26 11.44 -9.67
C SER A 191 54.28 11.34 -8.53
N ARG A 192 54.30 10.20 -7.82
CA ARG A 192 55.37 9.86 -6.88
C ARG A 192 56.61 9.44 -7.66
N SER A 193 57.66 10.23 -7.53
CA SER A 193 59.03 9.92 -7.95
C SER A 193 59.58 8.71 -7.19
N THR A 194 60.24 7.83 -7.93
CA THR A 194 61.09 6.73 -7.45
C THR A 194 62.24 7.24 -6.58
N PRO A 195 62.61 6.57 -5.47
CA PRO A 195 63.86 6.83 -4.77
C PRO A 195 65.01 6.12 -5.48
N ASP A 196 66.02 6.91 -5.80
CA ASP A 196 67.29 6.49 -6.39
C ASP A 196 68.19 5.81 -5.34
N ARG A 197 69.08 4.96 -5.84
CA ARG A 197 69.98 4.06 -5.13
C ARG A 197 71.31 4.78 -4.80
N GLU A 198 72.06 4.21 -3.84
CA GLU A 198 73.49 4.48 -3.50
C GLU A 198 73.72 5.67 -2.54
N ARG A 199 74.38 5.50 -1.38
CA ARG A 199 75.65 4.80 -1.09
C ARG A 199 75.69 4.20 0.32
#